data_AF-A0A916Z4X8-F1
#
_entry.id   AF-A0A916Z4X8-F1
#
_cell.length_a   1.000
_cell.length_b   1.000
_cell.length_c   1.000
_cell.angle_alpha   90.00
_cell.angle_beta   90.00
_cell.angle_gamma   90.00
#
_symmetry.space_group_name_H-M   'P 1'
#
loop_
_entity.id
_entity.type
_entity.pdbx_description
1 polymer ?
#
loop_
_entity_poly.entity_id
_entity_poly.type
_entity_poly.pdbx_seq_one_letter_code
_entity_poly.pdbx_strand_id
1 'polypeptide(L)'
;MNMHITTPADRALAASPTRIKNPNATLPQRLARWRRHGADIAYLSLKACGFLGTCWLMAFGLPILFFLAISGGNLDVLFWQVDNLASRWIAADASRKLALSQTIQVVLISSTTLIAMWRLPAFLADVTGNSAHRDDAR
;
A
#
# COMPACT_ATOMS: atom_id res chain seq x y z
N MET A 1 -40.61 1.15 -10.03
CA MET A 1 -40.27 0.32 -11.20
C MET A 1 -38.75 0.32 -11.33
N ASN A 2 -38.06 -0.61 -10.65
CA ASN A 2 -36.60 -0.58 -10.54
C ASN A 2 -35.99 -1.42 -11.66
N MET A 3 -35.31 -0.76 -12.59
CA MET A 3 -34.67 -1.40 -13.73
C MET A 3 -33.37 -2.04 -13.25
N HIS A 4 -33.44 -3.33 -12.91
CA HIS A 4 -32.31 -4.12 -12.47
C HIS A 4 -31.37 -4.37 -13.65
N ILE A 5 -30.29 -3.57 -13.76
CA ILE A 5 -29.26 -3.73 -14.79
C ILE A 5 -28.43 -4.96 -14.41
N THR A 6 -28.94 -6.14 -14.76
CA THR A 6 -28.12 -7.35 -14.79
C THR A 6 -27.10 -7.17 -15.89
N THR A 7 -25.83 -7.05 -15.53
CA THR A 7 -24.75 -7.06 -16.51
C THR A 7 -24.68 -8.48 -17.09
N PRO A 8 -24.38 -8.71 -18.38
CA PRO A 8 -24.26 -10.05 -18.95
C PRO A 8 -23.30 -10.98 -18.17
N ALA A 9 -22.40 -10.41 -17.38
CA ALA A 9 -21.55 -11.13 -16.42
C ALA A 9 -22.34 -11.81 -15.27
N ASP A 10 -23.41 -11.21 -14.76
CA ASP A 10 -24.22 -11.75 -13.66
C ASP A 10 -25.04 -12.96 -14.12
N ARG A 11 -25.50 -12.92 -15.38
CA ARG A 11 -26.27 -14.01 -16.00
C ARG A 11 -25.40 -15.26 -16.23
N ALA A 12 -24.09 -15.08 -16.44
CA ALA A 12 -23.13 -16.17 -16.57
C ALA A 12 -22.73 -16.79 -15.23
N LEU A 13 -22.88 -16.05 -14.12
CA LEU A 13 -22.63 -16.53 -12.75
C LEU A 13 -23.86 -17.25 -12.16
N ALA A 14 -25.09 -16.81 -12.51
CA ALA A 14 -26.33 -17.43 -12.06
C ALA A 14 -26.68 -18.75 -12.78
N ALA A 15 -26.00 -19.07 -13.88
CA ALA A 15 -26.10 -20.38 -14.51
C ALA A 15 -25.46 -21.43 -13.59
N SER A 16 -26.30 -22.12 -12.81
CA SER A 16 -25.88 -23.23 -11.95
C SER A 16 -24.99 -24.20 -12.73
N PRO A 17 -23.82 -24.61 -12.20
CA PRO A 17 -22.94 -25.50 -12.92
C PRO A 17 -23.60 -26.87 -12.91
N THR A 18 -24.25 -27.25 -14.00
CA THR A 18 -24.41 -28.67 -14.29
C THR A 18 -22.99 -29.22 -14.31
N ARG A 19 -22.71 -30.05 -13.30
CA ARG A 19 -21.43 -30.71 -13.04
C ARG A 19 -21.14 -31.68 -14.18
N ILE A 20 -20.78 -31.15 -15.32
CA ILE A 20 -20.18 -31.91 -16.41
C ILE A 20 -18.68 -31.81 -16.17
N LYS A 21 -18.11 -32.91 -15.67
CA LYS A 21 -16.67 -33.16 -15.57
C LYS A 21 -16.12 -33.25 -17.00
N ASN A 22 -15.99 -32.12 -17.69
CA ASN A 22 -15.37 -32.06 -19.00
C ASN A 22 -13.86 -31.93 -18.83
N PRO A 23 -13.06 -32.92 -19.28
CA PRO A 23 -11.59 -32.88 -19.20
C PRO A 23 -10.95 -31.81 -20.11
N ASN A 24 -11.75 -31.14 -20.94
CA ASN A 24 -11.30 -30.18 -21.93
C ASN A 24 -11.84 -28.78 -21.58
N ALA A 25 -11.17 -28.09 -20.65
CA ALA A 25 -11.49 -26.68 -20.38
C ALA A 25 -11.24 -25.85 -21.64
N THR A 26 -12.30 -25.32 -22.25
CA THR A 26 -12.21 -24.51 -23.47
C THR A 26 -11.54 -23.16 -23.16
N LEU A 27 -10.74 -22.64 -24.11
CA LEU A 27 -10.05 -21.33 -24.06
C LEU A 27 -10.76 -20.20 -23.28
N PRO A 28 -12.08 -19.97 -23.39
CA PRO A 28 -12.79 -18.94 -22.61
C PRO A 28 -12.70 -19.12 -21.08
N GLN A 29 -12.65 -20.34 -20.56
CA GLN A 29 -12.53 -20.58 -19.11
C GLN A 29 -11.14 -20.23 -18.58
N ARG A 30 -10.08 -20.48 -19.37
CA ARG A 30 -8.71 -20.09 -19.02
C ARG A 30 -8.61 -18.57 -18.95
N LEU A 31 -9.09 -17.86 -19.98
CA LEU A 31 -9.07 -16.40 -20.02
C LEU A 31 -9.85 -15.76 -18.85
N ALA A 32 -11.02 -16.31 -18.51
CA ALA A 32 -11.79 -15.87 -17.35
C ALA A 32 -11.03 -16.09 -16.03
N ARG A 33 -10.29 -17.20 -15.89
CA ARG A 33 -9.45 -17.47 -14.71
C ARG A 33 -8.25 -16.51 -14.64
N TRP A 34 -7.54 -16.26 -15.74
CA TRP A 34 -6.44 -15.28 -15.80
C TRP A 34 -6.90 -13.88 -15.43
N ARG A 35 -8.08 -13.46 -15.92
CA ARG A 35 -8.65 -12.15 -15.59
C ARG A 35 -9.03 -12.03 -14.11
N ARG A 36 -9.53 -13.10 -13.49
CA ARG A 36 -9.79 -13.14 -12.04
C ARG A 36 -8.49 -13.00 -11.22
N HIS A 37 -7.45 -13.76 -11.57
CA HIS A 37 -6.14 -13.61 -10.91
C HIS A 37 -5.56 -12.21 -11.08
N GLY A 38 -5.69 -11.61 -12.27
CA GLY A 38 -5.28 -10.22 -12.50
C GLY A 38 -6.03 -9.23 -11.61
N ALA A 39 -7.35 -9.40 -11.45
CA ALA A 39 -8.15 -8.56 -10.57
C ALA A 39 -7.77 -8.71 -9.09
N ASP A 40 -7.47 -9.93 -8.64
CA ASP A 40 -7.06 -10.18 -7.26
C ASP A 40 -5.66 -9.60 -6.96
N ILE A 41 -4.71 -9.74 -7.90
CA ILE A 41 -3.38 -9.12 -7.79
C ILE A 41 -3.49 -7.59 -7.78
N ALA A 42 -4.33 -7.01 -8.64
CA ALA A 42 -4.55 -5.57 -8.67
C ALA A 42 -5.12 -5.06 -7.34
N TYR A 43 -6.14 -5.74 -6.79
CA TYR A 43 -6.72 -5.41 -5.50
C TYR A 43 -5.68 -5.49 -4.37
N LEU A 44 -4.92 -6.60 -4.30
CA LEU A 44 -3.89 -6.77 -3.29
C LEU A 44 -2.80 -5.71 -3.41
N SER A 45 -2.40 -5.36 -4.64
CA SER A 45 -1.37 -4.36 -4.90
C SER A 45 -1.83 -2.96 -4.46
N LEU A 46 -3.07 -2.57 -4.79
CA LEU A 46 -3.66 -1.31 -4.34
C LEU A 46 -3.72 -1.22 -2.81
N LYS A 47 -4.19 -2.29 -2.16
CA LYS A 47 -4.32 -2.36 -0.70
C LYS A 47 -2.95 -2.34 -0.01
N ALA A 48 -1.98 -3.10 -0.54
CA ALA A 48 -0.60 -3.11 -0.06
C ALA A 48 0.08 -1.75 -0.28
N CYS A 49 -0.17 -1.08 -1.41
CA CYS A 49 0.38 0.24 -1.70
C CYS A 49 -0.17 1.30 -0.72
N GLY A 50 -1.46 1.26 -0.41
CA GLY A 50 -2.05 2.10 0.63
C GLY A 50 -1.42 1.85 2.00
N PHE A 51 -1.24 0.59 2.38
CA PHE A 51 -0.56 0.22 3.61
C PHE A 51 0.88 0.75 3.67
N LEU A 52 1.69 0.49 2.64
CA LEU A 52 3.07 0.97 2.56
C LEU A 52 3.13 2.49 2.57
N GLY A 53 2.23 3.15 1.84
CA GLY A 53 2.11 4.60 1.80
C GLY A 53 1.87 5.20 3.18
N THR A 54 0.98 4.60 3.98
CA THR A 54 0.78 5.05 5.37
C THR A 54 2.00 4.82 6.25
N CYS A 55 2.74 3.73 6.07
CA CYS A 55 3.96 3.46 6.82
C CYS A 55 5.07 4.46 6.48
N TRP A 56 5.24 4.79 5.20
CA TRP A 56 6.14 5.83 4.73
C TRP A 56 5.74 7.22 5.24
N LEU A 57 4.45 7.54 5.23
CA LEU A 57 3.96 8.82 5.75
C LEU A 57 4.23 8.95 7.25
N MET A 58 4.08 7.87 8.02
CA MET A 58 4.49 7.85 9.42
C MET A 58 6.00 8.04 9.55
N ALA A 59 6.81 7.31 8.80
CA ALA A 59 8.27 7.40 8.85
C ALA A 59 8.80 8.81 8.49
N PHE A 60 8.19 9.52 7.53
CA PHE A 60 8.52 10.91 7.21
C PHE A 60 7.91 11.92 8.19
N GLY A 61 6.75 11.61 8.75
CA GLY A 61 6.07 12.45 9.73
C GLY A 61 6.85 12.57 11.03
N LEU A 62 7.49 11.50 11.49
CA LEU A 62 8.28 11.50 12.73
C LEU A 62 9.39 12.56 12.75
N PRO A 63 10.30 12.65 11.75
CA PRO A 63 11.29 13.71 11.67
C PRO A 63 10.68 15.11 11.67
N ILE A 64 9.60 15.34 10.91
CA ILE A 64 8.94 16.65 10.84
C ILE A 64 8.37 17.03 12.21
N LEU A 65 7.68 16.11 12.87
CA LEU A 65 7.13 16.31 14.21
C LEU A 65 8.23 16.52 15.25
N PHE A 66 9.38 15.85 15.11
CA PHE A 66 10.52 16.04 15.99
C PHE A 66 11.09 17.46 15.90
N PHE A 67 11.32 17.98 14.69
CA PHE A 67 11.74 19.38 14.52
C PHE A 67 10.68 20.35 15.05
N LEU A 68 9.40 20.08 14.79
CA LEU A 68 8.30 20.92 15.29
C LEU A 68 8.23 20.92 16.82
N ALA A 69 8.49 19.78 17.46
CA ALA A 69 8.52 19.65 18.91
C ALA A 69 9.69 20.43 19.53
N ILE A 70 10.89 20.33 18.96
CA ILE A 70 12.06 21.13 19.39
C ILE A 70 11.82 22.63 19.18
N SER A 71 11.09 22.98 18.12
CA SER A 71 10.68 24.34 17.81
C SER A 71 9.63 24.92 18.77
N GLY A 72 9.10 24.11 19.70
CA GLY A 72 7.99 24.53 20.57
C GLY A 72 6.67 24.77 19.82
N GLY A 73 6.50 24.14 18.65
CA GLY A 73 5.35 24.36 17.77
C GLY A 73 5.43 25.64 16.92
N ASN A 74 6.50 26.42 17.03
CA ASN A 74 6.68 27.63 16.23
C ASN A 74 7.17 27.27 14.82
N LEU A 75 6.45 27.73 13.78
CA LEU A 75 6.82 27.45 12.39
C LEU A 75 8.07 28.21 11.93
N ASP A 76 8.27 29.45 12.39
CA ASP A 76 9.45 30.25 12.04
C ASP A 76 10.71 29.52 12.51
N VAL A 77 10.76 29.12 13.78
CA VAL A 77 11.91 28.41 14.36
C VAL A 77 12.15 27.05 13.69
N LEU A 78 11.09 26.38 13.19
CA LEU A 78 11.23 25.15 12.40
C LEU A 78 11.91 25.45 11.06
N PHE A 79 11.50 26.50 10.35
CA PHE A 79 12.13 26.89 9.09
C PHE A 79 13.58 27.37 9.29
N TRP A 80 13.90 27.99 10.43
CA TRP A 80 15.29 28.29 10.81
C TRP A 80 16.15 27.02 10.94
N GLN A 81 15.60 25.94 11.51
CA GLN A 81 16.32 24.66 11.60
C GLN A 81 16.53 24.04 10.21
N VAL A 82 15.52 24.13 9.33
CA VAL A 82 15.63 23.65 7.94
C VAL A 82 16.65 24.47 7.14
N ASP A 83 16.67 25.79 7.30
CA ASP A 83 17.64 26.67 6.64
C ASP A 83 19.08 26.39 7.10
N ASN A 84 19.27 26.17 8.41
CA ASN A 84 20.55 25.73 8.95
C ASN A 84 20.99 24.37 8.38
N LEU A 85 20.06 23.42 8.22
CA LEU A 85 20.37 22.12 7.62
C LEU A 85 20.72 22.27 6.13
N ALA A 86 19.96 23.07 5.38
CA ALA A 86 20.16 23.30 3.96
C ALA A 86 21.49 24.00 3.67
N SER A 87 21.81 25.06 4.42
CA SER A 87 23.09 25.77 4.29
C SER A 87 24.29 24.85 4.60
N ARG A 88 24.17 24.02 5.65
CA ARG A 88 25.17 23.00 6.00
C ARG A 88 25.31 21.92 4.93
N TRP A 89 24.21 21.49 4.31
CA TRP A 89 24.21 20.55 3.20
C TRP A 89 24.89 21.14 1.97
N ILE A 90 24.55 22.36 1.56
CA ILE A 90 25.12 23.02 0.37
C ILE A 90 26.64 23.16 0.53
N ALA A 91 27.09 23.63 1.69
CA ALA A 91 28.51 23.83 2.01
C ALA A 91 29.31 22.54 2.23
N ALA A 92 28.66 21.37 2.29
CA ALA A 92 29.35 20.10 2.57
C ALA A 92 30.04 19.50 1.33
N ASP A 93 31.17 18.83 1.56
CA ASP A 93 31.87 18.04 0.56
C ASP A 93 31.07 16.80 0.13
N ALA A 94 31.42 16.23 -1.04
CA ALA A 94 30.71 15.09 -1.62
C ALA A 94 30.63 13.86 -0.70
N SER A 95 31.70 13.58 0.06
CA SER A 95 31.74 12.46 1.02
C SER A 95 30.73 12.64 2.16
N ARG A 96 30.60 13.85 2.70
CA ARG A 96 29.67 14.19 3.79
C ARG A 96 28.22 14.17 3.30
N LYS A 97 27.98 14.63 2.08
CA LYS A 97 26.66 14.54 1.42
C LYS A 97 26.23 13.09 1.26
N LEU A 98 27.12 12.22 0.77
CA LEU A 98 26.84 10.80 0.61
C LEU A 98 26.54 10.12 1.96
N ALA A 99 27.36 10.38 2.98
CA ALA A 99 27.18 9.80 4.31
C ALA A 99 25.84 10.20 4.95
N LEU A 100 25.45 11.49 4.85
CA LEU A 100 24.16 11.94 5.37
C LEU A 100 23.00 11.33 4.58
N SER A 101 23.06 11.28 3.24
CA SER A 101 22.04 10.62 2.42
C SER A 101 21.85 9.15 2.79
N GLN A 102 22.95 8.41 2.95
CA GLN A 102 22.91 7.01 3.35
C GLN A 102 22.29 6.85 4.74
N THR A 103 22.68 7.71 5.68
CA THR A 103 22.13 7.69 7.05
C THR A 103 20.62 7.93 7.03
N ILE A 104 20.15 8.94 6.29
CA ILE A 104 18.71 9.25 6.15
C ILE A 104 17.97 8.07 5.51
N GLN A 105 18.52 7.48 4.43
CA GLN A 105 17.93 6.32 3.77
C GLN A 105 17.80 5.13 4.73
N VAL A 106 18.87 4.79 5.45
CA VAL A 106 18.87 3.68 6.42
C VAL A 106 17.84 3.92 7.52
N VAL A 107 17.78 5.13 8.09
CA VAL A 107 16.82 5.49 9.14
C VAL A 107 15.38 5.39 8.63
N LEU A 108 15.09 5.93 7.44
CA LEU A 108 13.74 5.91 6.88
C LEU A 108 13.29 4.50 6.50
N ILE A 109 14.16 3.72 5.85
CA ILE A 109 13.86 2.34 5.46
C ILE A 109 13.65 1.49 6.72
N SER A 110 14.58 1.53 7.67
CA SER A 110 14.46 0.76 8.91
C SER A 110 13.21 1.14 9.71
N SER A 111 12.90 2.44 9.82
CA SER A 111 11.67 2.90 10.48
C SER A 111 10.42 2.42 9.76
N THR A 112 10.38 2.54 8.43
CA THR A 112 9.25 2.07 7.62
C THR A 112 9.07 0.56 7.75
N THR A 113 10.14 -0.22 7.70
CA THR A 113 10.12 -1.66 7.89
C THR A 113 9.63 -2.04 9.28
N LEU A 114 10.08 -1.34 10.33
CA LEU A 114 9.64 -1.60 11.70
C LEU A 114 8.15 -1.30 11.88
N ILE A 115 7.67 -0.15 11.37
CA ILE A 115 6.26 0.23 11.40
C ILE A 115 5.43 -0.79 10.61
N ALA A 116 5.90 -1.18 9.42
CA ALA A 116 5.23 -2.18 8.59
C ALA A 116 5.15 -3.52 9.31
N MET A 117 6.25 -4.01 9.89
CA MET A 117 6.29 -5.27 10.64
C MET A 117 5.28 -5.26 11.81
N TRP A 118 5.18 -4.14 12.51
CA TRP A 118 4.23 -3.99 13.62
C TRP A 118 2.76 -3.95 13.14
N ARG A 119 2.46 -3.29 12.03
CA ARG A 119 1.09 -3.19 11.49
C ARG A 119 0.69 -4.38 10.59
N LEU A 120 1.65 -5.18 10.15
CA LEU A 120 1.45 -6.33 9.27
C LEU A 120 0.36 -7.31 9.76
N PRO A 121 0.31 -7.75 11.04
CA PRO A 121 -0.72 -8.70 11.47
C PRO A 121 -2.15 -8.17 11.31
N ALA A 122 -2.37 -6.89 11.63
CA ALA A 122 -3.68 -6.25 11.47
C ALA A 122 -4.06 -6.13 9.98
N PHE A 123 -3.10 -5.80 9.12
CA PHE A 123 -3.31 -5.77 7.67
C PHE A 123 -3.67 -7.16 7.11
N LEU A 124 -2.95 -8.20 7.53
CA LEU A 124 -3.22 -9.57 7.09
C LEU A 124 -4.60 -10.07 7.53
N ALA A 125 -5.02 -9.74 8.76
CA ALA A 125 -6.37 -10.05 9.23
C ALA A 125 -7.46 -9.38 8.38
N ASP A 126 -7.26 -8.12 8.01
CA ASP A 126 -8.21 -7.36 7.17
C ASP A 126 -8.27 -7.88 5.71
N VAL A 127 -7.14 -8.31 5.14
CA VAL A 127 -7.12 -8.92 3.81
C VAL A 127 -7.79 -10.30 3.80
N THR A 128 -7.48 -11.15 4.78
CA THR A 128 -8.02 -12.52 4.86
C THR A 128 -9.49 -12.55 5.26
N GLY A 129 -9.91 -11.72 6.22
CA GLY A 129 -11.31 -11.61 6.64
C GLY A 129 -12.24 -11.13 5.53
N ASN A 130 -11.81 -10.15 4.73
CA ASN A 130 -12.57 -9.67 3.57
C ASN A 130 -12.65 -10.72 2.44
N SER A 131 -11.69 -11.64 2.37
CA SER A 131 -11.71 -12.72 1.38
C SER A 131 -12.76 -13.76 1.72
N ALA A 132 -12.90 -14.13 3.00
CA ALA A 132 -13.90 -15.09 3.48
C ALA A 132 -15.34 -14.64 3.17
N HIS A 133 -15.68 -13.37 3.45
CA HIS A 133 -16.99 -12.81 3.13
C HIS A 133 -17.31 -12.83 1.62
N ARG A 134 -16.30 -12.77 0.74
CA ARG A 134 -16.51 -12.80 -0.71
C ARG A 134 -16.80 -14.21 -1.23
N ASP A 135 -16.35 -15.24 -0.51
CA ASP A 135 -16.61 -16.64 -0.85
C ASP A 135 -17.99 -17.12 -0.37
N ASP A 136 -18.49 -16.60 0.76
CA ASP A 136 -19.83 -16.90 1.28
C ASP A 136 -20.98 -16.30 0.45
N ALA A 137 -20.67 -15.29 -0.39
CA ALA A 137 -21.63 -14.61 -1.25
C ALA A 137 -21.74 -15.22 -2.68
N ARG A 138 -21.10 -16.37 -2.93
CA ARG A 138 -21.10 -17.10 -4.22
C ARG A 138 -21.73 -18.48 -4.11
#